data_AF-X1AAI3-F1
#
_entry.id   AF-X1AAI3-F1
#
_cell.length_a   1.000
_cell.length_b   1.000
_cell.length_c   1.000
_cell.angle_alpha   90.00
_cell.angle_beta   90.00
_cell.angle_gamma   90.00
#
_symmetry.space_group_name_H-M   'P 1'
#
loop_
_entity.id
_entity.type
_entity.pdbx_description
1 polymer ?
#
loop_
_entity_poly.entity_id
_entity_poly.type
_entity_poly.pdbx_seq_one_letter_code
_entity_poly.pdbx_strand_id
1 'polypeptide(L)'
;MTLPFFLISRTTIAQEYTYNGADTEKIPGFSVYPSEWYIVNVSFAPENYTIMEIIKGNLTDWFDTPGDILYIPANGTNVWANIKMVNATSGAYHYIETEHSLAWWNESVGFLGLPPTILPVEEDGEVSMQILEDVTNSWEMFLNMGGVFFNSHSLGRIAPYYCYFEFLNTSTGAYWKSNFTLDGILKEVEHHLTG
;
A
#
# COMPACT_ATOMS: atom_id res chain seq x y z
N MET A 1 -33.25 22.43 11.51
CA MET A 1 -31.99 23.14 11.18
C MET A 1 -30.89 22.35 11.86
N THR A 2 -30.32 21.37 11.16
CA THR A 2 -29.34 20.41 11.66
C THR A 2 -27.98 20.77 11.08
N LEU A 3 -26.98 20.95 11.93
CA LEU A 3 -25.61 21.28 11.54
C LEU A 3 -25.04 20.23 10.57
N PRO A 4 -24.30 20.62 9.53
CA PRO A 4 -23.55 19.67 8.74
C PRO A 4 -22.43 19.11 9.61
N PHE A 5 -22.46 17.81 9.86
CA PHE A 5 -21.28 17.07 10.28
C PHE A 5 -20.25 17.21 9.15
N PHE A 6 -19.22 18.03 9.37
CA PHE A 6 -18.00 17.91 8.58
C PHE A 6 -17.32 16.62 9.02
N LEU A 7 -17.63 15.52 8.34
CA LEU A 7 -16.75 14.35 8.31
C LEU A 7 -15.47 14.84 7.63
N ILE A 8 -14.46 15.15 8.43
CA ILE A 8 -13.10 15.34 7.91
C ILE A 8 -12.67 13.95 7.45
N SER A 9 -12.59 13.74 6.13
CA SER A 9 -12.00 12.53 5.56
C SER A 9 -10.58 12.40 6.11
N ARG A 10 -10.29 11.26 6.73
CA ARG A 10 -8.95 10.98 7.25
C ARG A 10 -8.04 10.70 6.06
N THR A 11 -7.27 11.71 5.64
CA THR A 11 -6.22 11.55 4.65
C THR A 11 -4.96 11.05 5.35
N THR A 12 -4.46 9.90 4.91
CA THR A 12 -3.19 9.35 5.38
C THR A 12 -2.12 9.82 4.43
N ILE A 13 -1.29 10.80 4.83
CA ILE A 13 -0.08 11.12 4.07
C ILE A 13 1.00 10.13 4.54
N ALA A 14 1.47 9.30 3.62
CA ALA A 14 2.69 8.55 3.84
C ALA A 14 3.88 9.49 3.64
N GLN A 15 4.75 9.58 4.64
CA GLN A 15 6.00 10.33 4.55
C GLN A 15 7.12 9.35 4.21
N GLU A 16 7.78 9.64 3.10
CA GLU A 16 8.97 8.94 2.65
C GLU A 16 10.16 9.37 3.52
N TYR A 17 10.91 8.39 4.04
CA TYR A 17 12.25 8.63 4.54
C TYR A 17 13.23 7.67 3.88
N THR A 18 14.20 8.23 3.16
CA THR A 18 15.15 7.46 2.36
C THR A 18 16.42 7.14 3.17
N TYR A 19 16.75 5.84 3.20
CA TYR A 19 18.06 5.18 3.35
C TYR A 19 19.13 5.71 4.33
N ASN A 20 19.62 4.82 5.21
CA ASN A 20 20.63 5.07 6.25
C ASN A 20 22.10 4.72 5.86
N GLY A 21 22.38 4.38 4.60
CA GLY A 21 23.76 4.25 4.10
C GLY A 21 24.37 2.84 4.02
N ALA A 22 23.59 1.75 4.02
CA ALA A 22 24.10 0.37 3.87
C ALA A 22 23.89 -0.20 2.45
N ASP A 23 24.95 -0.34 1.64
CA ASP A 23 24.87 -0.71 0.21
C ASP A 23 24.01 -1.97 -0.03
N THR A 24 22.76 -1.77 -0.43
CA THR A 24 21.83 -2.84 -0.78
C THR A 24 21.34 -2.64 -2.21
N GLU A 25 21.21 -3.72 -2.97
CA GLU A 25 20.61 -3.67 -4.31
C GLU A 25 19.11 -3.38 -4.21
N LYS A 26 18.58 -2.66 -5.22
CA LYS A 26 17.13 -2.40 -5.38
C LYS A 26 16.40 -3.73 -5.45
N ILE A 27 15.26 -3.85 -4.75
CA ILE A 27 14.44 -5.06 -4.81
C ILE A 27 13.88 -5.20 -6.24
N PRO A 28 14.08 -6.33 -6.95
CA PRO A 28 13.64 -6.47 -8.33
C PRO A 28 12.14 -6.21 -8.52
N GLY A 29 11.78 -5.34 -9.47
CA GLY A 29 10.39 -4.98 -9.74
C GLY A 29 9.79 -3.99 -8.74
N PHE A 30 10.55 -3.42 -7.80
CA PHE A 30 10.07 -2.41 -6.85
C PHE A 30 11.12 -1.31 -6.66
N SER A 31 10.73 -0.03 -6.59
CA SER A 31 11.67 1.09 -6.33
C SER A 31 12.05 1.28 -4.87
N VAL A 32 12.21 0.18 -4.13
CA VAL A 32 12.57 0.19 -2.72
C VAL A 32 13.81 -0.65 -2.45
N TYR A 33 14.48 -0.32 -1.36
CA TYR A 33 15.71 -0.96 -0.91
C TYR A 33 15.52 -1.54 0.50
N PRO A 34 16.21 -2.64 0.83
CA PRO A 34 16.34 -3.05 2.22
C PRO A 34 16.89 -1.89 3.07
N SER A 35 16.39 -1.77 4.30
CA SER A 35 16.67 -0.69 5.26
C SER A 35 15.98 0.65 5.01
N GLU A 36 15.18 0.79 3.96
CA GLU A 36 14.27 1.95 3.83
C GLU A 36 13.11 1.85 4.80
N TRP A 37 12.58 3.00 5.20
CA TRP A 37 11.42 3.03 6.09
C TRP A 37 10.42 4.10 5.66
N TYR A 38 9.16 3.72 5.70
CA TYR A 38 8.04 4.54 5.27
C TYR A 38 7.14 4.79 6.46
N ILE A 39 6.84 6.06 6.73
CA ILE A 39 5.91 6.45 7.78
C ILE A 39 4.53 6.55 7.14
N VAL A 40 3.60 5.70 7.57
CA VAL A 40 2.20 5.76 7.13
C VAL A 40 1.36 6.19 8.31
N ASN A 41 0.71 7.34 8.20
CA ASN A 41 -0.23 7.80 9.23
C ASN A 41 -1.58 7.08 9.10
N VAL A 42 -1.63 5.81 9.52
CA VAL A 42 -2.88 5.05 9.51
C VAL A 42 -3.79 5.61 10.60
N SER A 43 -4.65 6.51 10.19
CA SER A 43 -5.44 7.46 10.97
C SER A 43 -6.41 6.90 12.04
N PHE A 44 -6.33 5.64 12.44
CA PHE A 44 -7.25 5.04 13.44
C PHE A 44 -7.11 5.62 14.84
N ALA A 45 -5.89 6.05 15.21
CA ALA A 45 -5.58 6.70 16.47
C ALA A 45 -4.73 7.96 16.17
N PRO A 46 -5.26 9.19 16.37
CA PRO A 46 -4.55 10.42 16.02
C PRO A 46 -3.23 10.60 16.78
N GLU A 47 -3.05 9.89 17.89
CA GLU A 47 -1.82 9.85 18.67
C GLU A 47 -0.76 8.86 18.16
N ASN A 48 -1.05 8.05 17.14
CA ASN A 48 -0.14 7.04 16.63
C ASN A 48 0.10 7.17 15.12
N TYR A 49 1.27 6.71 14.67
CA TYR A 49 1.58 6.49 13.26
C TYR A 49 2.24 5.12 13.09
N THR A 50 2.22 4.59 11.87
CA THR A 50 2.87 3.32 11.54
C THR A 50 4.18 3.60 10.83
N ILE A 51 5.23 2.85 11.15
CA ILE A 51 6.45 2.76 10.33
C ILE A 51 6.50 1.37 9.72
N MET A 52 6.71 1.32 8.41
CA MET A 52 7.05 0.10 7.66
C MET A 52 8.54 0.16 7.36
N GLU A 53 9.32 -0.77 7.89
CA GLU A 53 10.76 -0.86 7.70
C GLU A 53 11.06 -2.02 6.77
N ILE A 54 11.49 -1.74 5.54
CA ILE A 54 11.81 -2.75 4.53
C ILE A 54 13.05 -3.51 4.99
N ILE A 55 12.96 -4.82 5.08
CA ILE A 55 14.06 -5.65 5.62
C ILE A 55 14.76 -6.47 4.55
N LYS A 56 14.04 -6.91 3.51
CA LYS A 56 14.57 -7.73 2.42
C LYS A 56 13.60 -7.80 1.24
N GLY A 57 14.11 -8.22 0.10
CA GLY A 57 13.31 -8.73 -1.01
C GLY A 57 13.85 -10.06 -1.49
N ASN A 58 12.97 -10.98 -1.88
CA ASN A 58 13.37 -12.27 -2.46
C ASN A 58 12.28 -12.85 -3.36
N LEU A 59 12.69 -13.74 -4.25
CA LEU A 59 11.76 -14.60 -4.99
C LEU A 59 11.12 -15.62 -4.05
N THR A 60 9.81 -15.79 -4.14
CA THR A 60 9.04 -16.72 -3.32
C THR A 60 7.70 -17.08 -3.97
N ASP A 61 7.22 -18.28 -3.67
CA ASP A 61 5.90 -18.81 -4.00
C ASP A 61 4.87 -18.54 -2.87
N TRP A 62 5.19 -17.63 -1.94
CA TRP A 62 4.41 -17.41 -0.72
C TRP A 62 4.17 -15.93 -0.45
N PHE A 63 2.95 -15.58 -0.08
CA PHE A 63 2.55 -14.27 0.43
C PHE A 63 1.98 -14.43 1.84
N ASP A 64 2.59 -13.75 2.81
CA ASP A 64 2.22 -13.83 4.23
C ASP A 64 1.26 -12.70 4.61
N THR A 65 -0.01 -13.01 4.79
CA THR A 65 -1.02 -12.06 5.24
C THR A 65 -1.22 -12.15 6.75
N PRO A 66 -1.78 -11.12 7.41
CA PRO A 66 -2.02 -11.19 8.85
C PRO A 66 -2.95 -12.37 9.20
N GLY A 67 -2.35 -13.44 9.70
CA GLY A 67 -3.06 -14.66 10.13
C GLY A 67 -3.06 -15.84 9.16
N ASP A 68 -2.56 -15.71 7.93
CA ASP A 68 -2.54 -16.80 6.94
C ASP A 68 -1.36 -16.71 5.95
N ILE A 69 -0.85 -17.86 5.51
CA ILE A 69 0.14 -17.95 4.43
C ILE A 69 -0.57 -18.40 3.16
N LEU A 70 -0.56 -17.56 2.13
CA LEU A 70 -1.08 -17.89 0.81
C LEU A 70 0.04 -18.46 -0.07
N TYR A 71 -0.14 -19.71 -0.50
CA TYR A 71 0.69 -20.30 -1.56
C TYR A 71 0.27 -19.80 -2.93
N ILE A 72 1.23 -19.33 -3.71
CA ILE A 72 1.06 -18.86 -5.08
C ILE A 72 1.98 -19.73 -5.93
N PRO A 73 1.47 -20.54 -6.86
CA PRO A 73 2.28 -21.49 -7.64
C PRO A 73 3.11 -20.79 -8.74
N ALA A 74 3.82 -19.72 -8.41
CA ALA A 74 4.69 -18.95 -9.27
C ALA A 74 5.72 -18.17 -8.46
N ASN A 75 6.96 -18.07 -8.96
CA ASN A 75 8.00 -17.29 -8.30
C ASN A 75 7.77 -15.79 -8.52
N GLY A 76 7.30 -15.08 -7.50
CA GLY A 76 7.23 -13.62 -7.53
C GLY A 76 8.25 -12.98 -6.60
N THR A 77 8.60 -11.72 -6.88
CA THR A 77 9.40 -10.94 -5.96
C THR A 77 8.50 -10.45 -4.82
N ASN A 78 8.91 -10.73 -3.58
CA ASN A 78 8.22 -10.27 -2.39
C ASN A 78 9.06 -9.23 -1.65
N VAL A 79 8.41 -8.17 -1.19
CA VAL A 79 8.96 -7.11 -0.33
C VAL A 79 8.53 -7.39 1.10
N TRP A 80 9.51 -7.57 1.98
CA TRP A 80 9.25 -7.84 3.38
C TRP A 80 9.52 -6.62 4.23
N ALA A 81 8.67 -6.38 5.23
CA ALA A 81 8.79 -5.26 6.15
C ALA A 81 8.52 -5.66 7.61
N ASN A 82 9.16 -4.97 8.54
CA ASN A 82 8.68 -4.91 9.91
C ASN A 82 7.70 -3.74 10.04
N ILE A 83 6.55 -3.96 10.66
CA ILE A 83 5.52 -2.95 10.84
C ILE A 83 5.44 -2.62 12.33
N LYS A 84 5.69 -1.36 12.69
CA LYS A 84 5.63 -0.87 14.07
C LYS A 84 4.65 0.28 14.20
N MET A 85 3.84 0.25 15.26
CA MET A 85 3.01 1.38 15.67
C MET A 85 3.80 2.22 16.67
N VAL A 86 3.88 3.52 16.40
CA VAL A 86 4.63 4.48 17.21
C VAL A 86 3.67 5.54 17.76
N ASN A 87 3.76 5.81 19.05
CA ASN A 87 3.06 6.93 19.66
C ASN A 87 3.76 8.25 19.33
N ALA A 88 3.05 9.16 18.69
CA ALA A 88 3.56 10.44 18.22
C ALA A 88 4.04 11.37 19.35
N THR A 89 3.53 11.19 20.59
CA THR A 89 3.88 12.05 21.73
C THR A 89 5.06 11.50 22.52
N SER A 90 5.06 10.20 22.83
CA SER A 90 6.07 9.58 23.69
C SER A 90 7.24 8.97 22.91
N GLY A 91 7.08 8.72 21.61
CA GLY A 91 8.03 7.95 20.79
C GLY A 91 8.06 6.45 21.13
N ALA A 92 7.25 5.99 22.08
CA ALA A 92 7.15 4.57 22.40
C ALA A 92 6.56 3.80 21.21
N TYR A 93 7.08 2.62 20.94
CA TYR A 93 6.62 1.79 19.84
C TYR A 93 6.45 0.32 20.26
N HIS A 94 5.65 -0.40 19.48
CA HIS A 94 5.58 -1.85 19.49
C HIS A 94 5.48 -2.37 18.06
N TYR A 95 5.97 -3.58 17.82
CA TYR A 95 5.76 -4.25 16.54
C TYR A 95 4.32 -4.73 16.45
N ILE A 96 3.68 -4.42 15.34
CA ILE A 96 2.39 -4.98 14.93
C ILE A 96 2.66 -6.30 14.22
N GLU A 97 3.61 -6.28 13.28
CA GLU A 97 4.03 -7.43 12.49
C GLU A 97 5.56 -7.41 12.31
N THR A 98 6.16 -8.59 12.20
CA THR A 98 7.60 -8.76 11.94
C THR A 98 7.79 -9.70 10.76
N GLU A 99 8.71 -9.37 9.85
CA GLU A 99 8.88 -10.09 8.59
C GLU A 99 7.55 -10.26 7.84
N HIS A 100 6.78 -9.18 7.74
CA HIS A 100 5.50 -9.17 7.04
C HIS A 100 5.71 -9.01 5.54
N SER A 101 4.95 -9.75 4.76
CA SER A 101 4.95 -9.67 3.30
C SER A 101 4.11 -8.49 2.83
N LEU A 102 4.76 -7.36 2.54
CA LEU A 102 4.08 -6.09 2.24
C LEU A 102 3.52 -6.04 0.81
N ALA A 103 4.27 -6.58 -0.15
CA ALA A 103 3.90 -6.59 -1.57
C ALA A 103 4.59 -7.75 -2.30
N TRP A 104 3.84 -8.49 -3.10
CA TRP A 104 4.32 -9.55 -3.96
C TRP A 104 3.93 -9.26 -5.41
N TRP A 105 4.89 -9.46 -6.32
CA TRP A 105 4.71 -9.19 -7.74
C TRP A 105 5.29 -10.30 -8.62
N ASN A 106 4.51 -10.69 -9.62
CA ASN A 106 4.95 -11.50 -10.73
C ASN A 106 4.19 -11.07 -11.99
N GLU A 107 4.89 -10.74 -13.07
CA GLU A 107 4.26 -10.25 -14.31
C GLU A 107 3.21 -11.19 -14.92
N SER A 108 3.29 -12.50 -14.65
CA SER A 108 2.34 -13.50 -15.19
C SER A 108 1.14 -13.77 -14.27
N VAL A 109 1.23 -13.44 -12.99
CA VAL A 109 0.18 -13.71 -11.98
C VAL A 109 -0.47 -12.43 -11.47
N GLY A 110 0.28 -11.32 -11.44
CA GLY A 110 -0.15 -10.02 -10.98
C GLY A 110 0.39 -9.68 -9.59
N PHE A 111 -0.40 -8.88 -8.87
CA PHE A 111 -0.01 -8.25 -7.61
C PHE A 111 -0.77 -8.83 -6.40
N LEU A 112 -0.10 -8.91 -5.26
CA LEU A 112 -0.73 -9.11 -3.94
C LEU A 112 -0.10 -8.14 -2.93
N GLY A 113 -0.92 -7.38 -2.20
CA GLY A 113 -0.46 -6.40 -1.23
C GLY A 113 -1.65 -5.77 -0.50
N LEU A 114 -1.64 -5.79 0.83
CA LEU A 114 -2.84 -5.52 1.65
C LEU A 114 -2.57 -4.56 2.82
N PRO A 115 -3.03 -3.29 2.77
CA PRO A 115 -3.38 -2.54 1.55
C PRO A 115 -2.14 -2.26 0.67
N PRO A 116 -2.31 -1.89 -0.60
CA PRO A 116 -1.19 -1.51 -1.46
C PRO A 116 -0.51 -0.25 -0.90
N THR A 117 0.70 -0.43 -0.40
CA THR A 117 1.56 0.65 0.11
C THR A 117 2.80 0.87 -0.76
N ILE A 118 3.18 -0.17 -1.51
CA ILE A 118 4.26 -0.15 -2.49
C ILE A 118 3.73 -0.86 -3.74
N LEU A 119 3.91 -0.24 -4.90
CA LEU A 119 3.55 -0.79 -6.20
C LEU A 119 4.79 -1.34 -6.90
N PRO A 120 4.62 -2.35 -7.76
CA PRO A 120 5.67 -2.75 -8.66
C PRO A 120 5.99 -1.65 -9.67
N VAL A 121 7.16 -1.73 -10.28
CA VAL A 121 7.63 -0.78 -11.30
C VAL A 121 8.25 -1.52 -12.48
N GLU A 122 8.26 -0.87 -13.63
CA GLU A 122 8.97 -1.31 -14.82
C GLU A 122 10.50 -1.17 -14.65
N GLU A 123 11.26 -1.61 -15.65
CA GLU A 123 12.72 -1.47 -15.69
C GLU A 123 13.20 -0.01 -15.61
N ASP A 124 12.40 0.95 -16.09
CA ASP A 124 12.68 2.38 -15.99
C ASP A 124 12.43 2.95 -14.58
N GLY A 125 11.91 2.14 -13.67
CA GLY A 125 11.63 2.50 -12.29
C GLY A 125 10.28 3.19 -12.07
N GLU A 126 9.42 3.27 -13.10
CA GLU A 126 8.10 3.88 -13.00
C GLU A 126 6.97 2.84 -13.05
N VAL A 127 5.85 3.15 -12.41
CA VAL A 127 4.60 2.39 -12.50
C VAL A 127 3.98 2.62 -13.87
N SER A 128 3.85 1.55 -14.66
CA SER A 128 3.10 1.58 -15.92
C SER A 128 1.59 1.52 -15.69
N MET A 129 0.83 1.86 -16.73
CA MET A 129 -0.63 1.70 -16.69
C MET A 129 -1.04 0.24 -16.51
N GLN A 130 -0.28 -0.71 -17.08
CA GLN A 130 -0.56 -2.14 -16.93
C GLN A 130 -0.39 -2.59 -15.47
N ILE A 131 0.73 -2.23 -14.84
CA ILE A 131 0.96 -2.52 -13.41
C ILE A 131 -0.16 -1.90 -12.56
N LEU A 132 -0.53 -0.65 -12.85
CA LEU A 132 -1.59 0.04 -12.11
C LEU A 132 -2.94 -0.66 -12.25
N GLU A 133 -3.28 -1.15 -13.44
CA GLU A 133 -4.48 -1.96 -13.68
C GLU A 133 -4.45 -3.28 -12.89
N ASP A 134 -3.33 -4.00 -12.90
CA ASP A 134 -3.19 -5.27 -12.19
C ASP A 134 -3.30 -5.11 -10.67
N VAL A 135 -2.67 -4.07 -10.11
CA VAL A 135 -2.80 -3.70 -8.69
C VAL A 135 -4.25 -3.34 -8.37
N THR A 136 -4.89 -2.52 -9.21
CA THR A 136 -6.27 -2.06 -8.99
C THR A 136 -7.23 -3.23 -8.97
N ASN A 137 -7.11 -4.17 -9.92
CA ASN A 137 -7.93 -5.37 -9.99
C ASN A 137 -7.76 -6.28 -8.75
N SER A 138 -6.51 -6.47 -8.31
CA SER A 138 -6.21 -7.26 -7.10
C SER A 138 -6.82 -6.64 -5.85
N TRP A 139 -6.70 -5.32 -5.70
CA TRP A 139 -7.23 -4.61 -4.54
C TRP A 139 -8.77 -4.56 -4.53
N GLU A 140 -9.40 -4.37 -5.69
CA GLU A 140 -10.86 -4.46 -5.84
C GLU A 140 -11.39 -5.83 -5.39
N MET A 141 -10.72 -6.91 -5.81
CA MET A 141 -11.06 -8.27 -5.41
C MET A 141 -10.99 -8.43 -3.88
N PHE A 142 -9.93 -7.91 -3.24
CA PHE A 142 -9.79 -8.00 -1.79
C PHE A 142 -10.87 -7.21 -1.05
N LEU A 143 -11.16 -5.98 -1.48
CA LEU A 143 -12.22 -5.16 -0.85
C LEU A 143 -13.59 -5.84 -0.97
N ASN A 144 -13.88 -6.44 -2.12
CA ASN A 144 -15.10 -7.20 -2.35
C ASN A 144 -15.19 -8.44 -1.43
N MET A 145 -14.07 -9.14 -1.19
CA MET A 145 -14.02 -10.24 -0.21
C MET A 145 -14.28 -9.76 1.23
N GLY A 146 -13.84 -8.54 1.55
CA GLY A 146 -14.13 -7.85 2.82
C GLY A 146 -15.58 -7.33 2.95
N GLY A 147 -16.44 -7.58 1.97
CA GLY A 147 -17.84 -7.13 1.96
C GLY A 147 -18.02 -5.66 1.57
N VAL A 148 -16.96 -4.99 1.13
CA VAL A 148 -17.01 -3.61 0.60
C VAL A 148 -17.10 -3.68 -0.91
N PHE A 149 -18.31 -3.59 -1.43
CA PHE A 149 -18.54 -3.67 -2.88
C PHE A 149 -18.42 -2.29 -3.52
N PHE A 150 -17.71 -2.20 -4.63
CA PHE A 150 -17.65 -1.00 -5.47
C PHE A 150 -18.35 -1.25 -6.81
N ASN A 151 -18.93 -0.21 -7.38
CA ASN A 151 -19.65 -0.31 -8.67
C ASN A 151 -19.06 0.60 -9.76
N SER A 152 -17.97 1.28 -9.43
CA SER A 152 -17.14 2.04 -10.34
C SER A 152 -15.73 2.15 -9.78
N HIS A 153 -14.73 2.07 -10.64
CA HIS A 153 -13.36 2.45 -10.34
C HIS A 153 -12.82 3.38 -11.42
N SER A 154 -11.83 4.17 -11.07
CA SER A 154 -11.05 4.95 -12.01
C SER A 154 -9.58 4.85 -11.61
N LEU A 155 -8.70 4.89 -12.60
CA LEU A 155 -7.27 4.83 -12.40
C LEU A 155 -6.59 5.71 -13.44
N GLY A 156 -5.42 6.21 -13.11
CA GLY A 156 -4.73 7.11 -14.02
C GLY A 156 -3.35 7.49 -13.57
N ARG A 157 -2.66 8.12 -14.51
CA ARG A 157 -1.30 8.62 -14.32
C ARG A 157 -1.28 10.10 -14.68
N ILE A 158 -0.91 10.94 -13.72
CA ILE A 158 -0.76 12.38 -13.91
C ILE A 158 0.73 12.66 -13.90
N ALA A 159 1.37 12.41 -15.03
CA ALA A 159 2.78 12.69 -15.21
C ALA A 159 3.06 14.20 -15.12
N PRO A 160 4.17 14.62 -14.49
CA PRO A 160 5.24 13.82 -13.90
C PRO A 160 5.07 13.51 -12.41
N TYR A 161 3.87 13.60 -11.83
CA TYR A 161 3.71 13.76 -10.39
C TYR A 161 3.30 12.50 -9.63
N TYR A 162 2.28 11.77 -10.10
CA TYR A 162 1.74 10.61 -9.37
C TYR A 162 0.89 9.71 -10.28
N CYS A 163 0.69 8.47 -9.83
CA CYS A 163 -0.37 7.59 -10.31
C CYS A 163 -1.42 7.41 -9.21
N TYR A 164 -2.64 7.03 -9.60
CA TYR A 164 -3.74 6.86 -8.66
C TYR A 164 -4.69 5.77 -9.11
N PHE A 165 -5.39 5.19 -8.13
CA PHE A 165 -6.63 4.47 -8.36
C PHE A 165 -7.67 4.88 -7.32
N GLU A 166 -8.94 4.81 -7.69
CA GLU A 166 -10.07 5.11 -6.84
C GLU A 166 -11.22 4.16 -7.11
N PHE A 167 -11.96 3.83 -6.06
CA PHE A 167 -13.16 3.02 -6.06
C PHE A 167 -14.29 3.81 -5.45
N LEU A 168 -15.48 3.69 -6.02
CA LEU A 168 -16.69 4.33 -5.54
C LEU A 168 -17.88 3.37 -5.60
N ASN A 169 -18.63 3.32 -4.50
CA ASN A 169 -19.95 2.73 -4.44
C ASN A 169 -20.96 3.88 -4.40
N THR A 170 -21.58 4.14 -5.55
CA THR A 170 -22.57 5.22 -5.68
C THR A 170 -23.85 5.01 -4.87
N SER A 171 -24.13 3.77 -4.41
CA SER A 171 -25.32 3.45 -3.62
C SER A 171 -25.13 3.69 -2.13
N THR A 172 -23.94 3.42 -1.59
CA THR A 172 -23.62 3.60 -0.17
C THR A 172 -22.82 4.87 0.12
N GLY A 173 -22.23 5.48 -0.92
CA GLY A 173 -21.26 6.57 -0.77
C GLY A 173 -19.89 6.09 -0.30
N ALA A 174 -19.66 4.78 -0.19
CA ALA A 174 -18.36 4.25 0.17
C ALA A 174 -17.33 4.55 -0.94
N TYR A 175 -16.13 4.99 -0.56
CA TYR A 175 -15.06 5.25 -1.51
C TYR A 175 -13.69 4.90 -0.94
N TRP A 176 -12.76 4.65 -1.85
CA TRP A 176 -11.35 4.49 -1.58
C TRP A 176 -10.57 5.21 -2.66
N LYS A 177 -9.53 5.94 -2.30
CA LYS A 177 -8.62 6.59 -3.24
C LYS A 177 -7.21 6.46 -2.71
N SER A 178 -6.30 6.06 -3.59
CA SER A 178 -4.87 5.98 -3.31
C SER A 178 -4.09 6.75 -4.36
N ASN A 179 -3.17 7.60 -3.92
CA ASN A 179 -2.21 8.31 -4.73
C ASN A 179 -0.81 7.76 -4.43
N PHE A 180 -0.06 7.45 -5.46
CA PHE A 180 1.32 6.94 -5.36
C PHE A 180 2.26 7.84 -6.16
N THR A 181 3.49 7.97 -5.72
CA THR A 181 4.57 8.51 -6.56
C THR A 181 4.73 7.67 -7.83
N LEU A 182 5.41 8.21 -8.85
CA LEU A 182 5.61 7.49 -10.10
C LEU A 182 6.46 6.24 -9.93
N ASP A 183 7.31 6.18 -8.92
CA ASP A 183 8.11 5.01 -8.53
C ASP A 183 7.38 4.07 -7.55
N GLY A 184 6.07 4.25 -7.36
CA GLY A 184 5.21 3.26 -6.72
C GLY A 184 5.12 3.36 -5.19
N ILE A 185 5.57 4.46 -4.59
CA ILE A 185 5.45 4.65 -3.13
C ILE A 185 4.11 5.31 -2.82
N LEU A 186 3.37 4.73 -1.87
CA LEU A 186 2.14 5.35 -1.40
C LEU A 186 2.44 6.75 -0.89
N LYS A 187 1.67 7.73 -1.36
CA LYS A 187 1.74 9.12 -0.93
C LYS A 187 0.55 9.49 -0.08
N GLU A 188 -0.64 9.11 -0.54
CA GLU A 188 -1.88 9.46 0.14
C GLU A 188 -2.94 8.39 -0.04
N VAL A 189 -3.63 8.04 1.04
CA VAL A 189 -4.89 7.30 1.00
C VAL A 189 -6.00 8.13 1.61
N GLU A 190 -7.12 8.19 0.91
CA GLU A 190 -8.38 8.77 1.36
C GLU A 190 -9.47 7.71 1.21
N HIS A 191 -10.24 7.45 2.27
CA HIS A 191 -11.30 6.46 2.18
C HIS A 191 -12.46 6.77 3.12
N HIS A 192 -13.63 6.28 2.74
CA HIS A 192 -14.82 6.19 3.56
C HIS A 192 -15.45 4.82 3.30
N LEU A 193 -15.23 3.89 4.22
CA LEU A 193 -15.72 2.53 4.11
C LEU A 193 -16.83 2.33 5.14
N THR A 194 -18.00 2.91 4.92
CA THR A 194 -19.19 2.60 5.73
C THR A 194 -20.09 1.65 4.98
N GLY A 195 -20.27 0.46 5.55
CA GLY A 195 -21.38 -0.45 5.29
C GLY A 195 -22.35 -0.42 6.46
#